data_AF-A0A7J6V7Z9-F1
#
_entry.id   AF-A0A7J6V7Z9-F1
#
_cell.length_a   1.000
_cell.length_b   1.000
_cell.length_c   1.000
_cell.angle_alpha   90.00
_cell.angle_beta   90.00
_cell.angle_gamma   90.00
#
_symmetry.space_group_name_H-M   'P 1'
#
loop_
_entity.id
_entity.type
_entity.pdbx_description
1 polymer ?
#
loop_
_entity_poly.entity_id
_entity_poly.type
_entity_poly.pdbx_seq_one_letter_code
_entity_poly.pdbx_strand_id
1 'polypeptide(L)'
;LQVPNESLSLLTRKGYKEQEAKRALRMNDHNVDHALKFLVKEKEKKGRKMIEDTRRREEFIEQQRYGMTPLKKAVELHGLKDLVSVGFEKVLAAEALRRNENDIEGAIKDLTNSETNRIIQLDIDSREKRKRSQVAHAALEEIVSMGLERSRVLEAVRASSNLDSLNLFDEEVPLINDNVDALDLEMETDIVSFLSEDALSDYDFDVTEEIEAIKEYLGLLAFKGK
;
A
#
# COMPACT_ATOMS: atom_id res chain seq x y z
N LEU A 1 13.87 -3.22 -42.87
CA LEU A 1 13.08 -4.36 -43.38
C LEU A 1 11.61 -4.09 -43.17
N GLN A 2 10.79 -4.26 -44.20
CA GLN A 2 9.32 -4.22 -44.09
C GLN A 2 8.83 -5.55 -43.50
N VAL A 3 7.94 -5.47 -42.51
CA VAL A 3 7.33 -6.64 -41.87
C VAL A 3 6.12 -7.07 -42.71
N PRO A 4 5.94 -8.37 -43.03
CA PRO A 4 4.76 -8.84 -43.76
C PRO A 4 3.45 -8.50 -43.04
N ASN A 5 2.52 -7.88 -43.77
CA ASN A 5 1.23 -7.42 -43.23
C ASN A 5 0.34 -8.58 -42.77
N GLU A 6 0.45 -9.77 -43.37
CA GLU A 6 -0.28 -10.97 -42.98
C GLU A 6 0.12 -11.44 -41.57
N SER A 7 1.42 -11.61 -41.34
CA SER A 7 2.00 -11.98 -40.04
C SER A 7 1.65 -10.97 -38.95
N LEU A 8 1.68 -9.68 -39.29
CA LEU A 8 1.32 -8.60 -38.38
C LEU A 8 -0.18 -8.65 -38.01
N SER A 9 -1.05 -8.75 -39.01
CA SER A 9 -2.51 -8.81 -38.80
C SER A 9 -2.93 -10.01 -37.96
N LEU A 10 -2.23 -11.15 -38.12
CA LEU A 10 -2.46 -12.34 -37.32
C LEU A 10 -2.13 -12.12 -35.82
N LEU A 11 -1.03 -11.42 -35.52
CA LEU A 11 -0.65 -11.08 -34.14
C LEU A 11 -1.57 -10.02 -33.54
N THR A 12 -1.93 -9.00 -34.31
CA THR A 12 -2.89 -7.98 -33.86
C THR A 12 -4.25 -8.59 -33.56
N ARG A 13 -4.75 -9.50 -34.43
CA ARG A 13 -6.00 -10.25 -34.19
C ARG A 13 -5.95 -11.14 -32.94
N LYS A 14 -4.75 -11.62 -32.55
CA LYS A 14 -4.54 -12.37 -31.30
C LYS A 14 -4.47 -11.47 -30.05
N GLY A 15 -4.64 -10.16 -30.19
CA GLY A 15 -4.67 -9.20 -29.07
C GLY A 15 -3.29 -8.69 -28.64
N TYR A 16 -2.29 -8.69 -29.54
CA TYR A 16 -1.00 -8.05 -29.32
C TYR A 16 -0.97 -6.68 -29.99
N LYS A 17 -0.39 -5.68 -29.31
CA LYS A 17 -0.25 -4.33 -29.87
C LYS A 17 0.61 -4.38 -31.14
N GLU A 18 0.30 -3.55 -32.14
CA GLU A 18 1.03 -3.56 -33.42
C GLU A 18 2.53 -3.30 -33.25
N GLN A 19 2.90 -2.42 -32.32
CA GLN A 19 4.30 -2.08 -32.06
C GLN A 19 5.08 -3.26 -31.48
N GLU A 20 4.48 -4.00 -30.54
CA GLU A 20 5.05 -5.22 -29.95
C GLU A 20 5.17 -6.33 -30.99
N ALA A 21 4.13 -6.53 -31.81
CA ALA A 21 4.10 -7.50 -32.89
C ALA A 21 5.17 -7.19 -33.97
N LYS A 22 5.29 -5.93 -34.41
CA LYS A 22 6.34 -5.47 -35.35
C LYS A 22 7.74 -5.68 -34.75
N ARG A 23 7.93 -5.46 -33.45
CA ARG A 23 9.23 -5.69 -32.79
C ARG A 23 9.56 -7.18 -32.72
N ALA A 24 8.60 -8.03 -32.31
CA ALA A 24 8.79 -9.47 -32.21
C ALA A 24 9.06 -10.12 -33.57
N LEU A 25 8.36 -9.71 -34.62
CA LEU A 25 8.59 -10.19 -35.98
C LEU A 25 9.95 -9.76 -36.53
N ARG A 26 10.42 -8.55 -36.20
CA ARG A 26 11.77 -8.09 -36.59
C ARG A 26 12.90 -8.86 -35.90
N MET A 27 12.69 -9.29 -34.66
CA MET A 27 13.68 -10.05 -33.88
C MET A 27 13.72 -11.55 -34.21
N ASN A 28 12.67 -12.08 -34.84
CA ASN A 28 12.51 -13.52 -35.14
C ASN A 28 12.40 -13.79 -36.65
N ASP A 29 13.05 -12.96 -37.48
CA ASP A 29 13.11 -13.13 -38.95
C ASP A 29 11.74 -13.30 -39.64
N HIS A 30 10.72 -12.62 -39.13
CA HIS A 30 9.32 -12.68 -39.60
C HIS A 30 8.63 -14.05 -39.42
N ASN A 31 9.23 -14.96 -38.64
CA ASN A 31 8.61 -16.23 -38.27
C ASN A 31 7.54 -16.01 -37.18
N VAL A 32 6.27 -16.25 -37.53
CA VAL A 32 5.13 -15.99 -36.64
C VAL A 32 5.18 -16.86 -35.38
N ASP A 33 5.57 -18.12 -35.49
CA ASP A 33 5.60 -19.04 -34.35
C ASP A 33 6.66 -18.64 -33.32
N HIS A 34 7.84 -18.21 -33.80
CA HIS A 34 8.91 -17.74 -32.92
C HIS A 34 8.58 -16.36 -32.33
N ALA A 35 7.98 -15.46 -33.11
CA ALA A 35 7.48 -14.18 -32.62
C ALA A 35 6.38 -14.35 -31.56
N LEU A 36 5.46 -15.30 -31.74
CA LEU A 36 4.44 -15.66 -30.75
C LEU A 36 5.07 -16.18 -29.46
N LYS A 37 6.00 -17.14 -29.56
CA LYS A 37 6.72 -17.67 -28.40
C LYS A 37 7.47 -16.57 -27.64
N PHE A 38 8.07 -15.63 -28.35
CA PHE A 38 8.74 -14.48 -27.76
C PHE A 38 7.76 -13.56 -27.00
N LEU A 39 6.64 -13.21 -27.62
CA LEU A 39 5.62 -12.35 -27.00
C LEU A 39 4.96 -12.99 -25.77
N VAL A 40 4.66 -14.30 -25.83
CA VAL A 40 4.14 -15.05 -24.68
C VAL A 40 5.17 -15.05 -23.54
N LYS A 41 6.42 -15.40 -23.83
CA LYS A 41 7.51 -15.38 -22.84
C LYS A 41 7.73 -13.99 -22.24
N GLU A 42 7.58 -12.94 -23.04
CA GLU A 42 7.72 -11.57 -22.57
C GLU A 42 6.55 -11.16 -21.68
N LYS A 43 5.30 -11.47 -22.05
CA LYS A 43 4.12 -11.23 -21.21
C LYS A 43 4.20 -12.02 -19.90
N GLU A 44 4.62 -13.28 -19.93
CA GLU A 44 4.84 -14.08 -18.72
C GLU A 44 5.95 -13.49 -17.84
N LYS A 45 7.07 -13.05 -18.43
CA LYS A 45 8.17 -12.43 -17.68
C LYS A 45 7.74 -11.11 -17.04
N LYS A 46 6.97 -10.28 -17.76
CA LYS A 46 6.38 -9.05 -17.24
C LYS A 46 5.40 -9.38 -16.10
N GLY A 47 4.45 -10.29 -16.32
CA GLY A 47 3.47 -10.71 -15.31
C GLY A 47 4.12 -11.26 -14.03
N ARG A 48 5.15 -12.11 -14.16
CA ARG A 48 5.92 -12.62 -13.01
C ARG A 48 6.62 -11.51 -12.23
N LYS A 49 7.18 -10.52 -12.92
CA LYS A 49 7.78 -9.35 -12.27
C LYS A 49 6.73 -8.55 -11.51
N MET A 50 5.61 -8.23 -12.14
CA MET A 50 4.52 -7.50 -11.49
C MET A 50 4.05 -8.22 -10.23
N ILE A 51 3.76 -9.52 -10.31
CA ILE A 51 3.32 -10.32 -9.15
C ILE A 51 4.37 -10.32 -8.03
N GLU A 52 5.65 -10.49 -8.38
CA GLU A 52 6.74 -10.51 -7.40
C GLU A 52 6.96 -9.13 -6.77
N ASP A 53 6.86 -8.05 -7.54
CA ASP A 53 6.99 -6.68 -7.06
C ASP A 53 5.80 -6.31 -6.18
N THR A 54 4.57 -6.71 -6.55
CA THR A 54 3.37 -6.60 -5.69
C THR A 54 3.57 -7.37 -4.39
N ARG A 55 4.07 -8.61 -4.44
CA ARG A 55 4.33 -9.42 -3.24
C ARG A 55 5.35 -8.75 -2.31
N ARG A 56 6.46 -8.24 -2.85
CA ARG A 56 7.46 -7.51 -2.06
C ARG A 56 6.90 -6.24 -1.45
N ARG A 57 6.07 -5.52 -2.20
CA ARG A 57 5.36 -4.32 -1.71
C ARG A 57 4.46 -4.69 -0.53
N GLU A 58 3.65 -5.73 -0.67
CA GLU A 58 2.77 -6.23 0.40
C GLU A 58 3.55 -6.67 1.63
N GLU A 59 4.63 -7.44 1.46
CA GLU A 59 5.51 -7.89 2.55
C GLU A 59 6.16 -6.69 3.26
N PHE A 60 6.62 -5.70 2.50
CA PHE A 60 7.20 -4.47 3.05
C PHE A 60 6.16 -3.70 3.87
N ILE A 61 4.97 -3.46 3.30
CA ILE A 61 3.90 -2.74 4.00
C ILE A 61 3.44 -3.51 5.25
N GLU A 62 3.34 -4.85 5.17
CA GLU A 62 2.97 -5.67 6.32
C GLU A 62 4.00 -5.55 7.46
N GLN A 63 5.30 -5.57 7.13
CA GLN A 63 6.36 -5.38 8.12
C GLN A 63 6.28 -4.00 8.79
N GLN A 64 6.11 -2.94 7.99
CA GLN A 64 6.02 -1.58 8.53
C GLN A 64 4.74 -1.35 9.34
N ARG A 65 3.65 -2.09 9.12
CA ARG A 65 2.46 -1.96 9.99
C ARG A 65 2.72 -2.27 11.46
N TYR A 66 3.75 -3.08 11.76
CA TYR A 66 4.09 -3.51 13.12
C TYR A 66 5.09 -2.60 13.83
N GLY A 67 5.64 -1.59 13.15
CA GLY A 67 6.63 -0.68 13.71
C GLY A 67 8.08 -1.13 13.52
N MET A 68 9.00 -0.30 14.00
CA MET A 68 10.44 -0.58 13.99
C MET A 68 10.96 -0.90 15.38
N THR A 69 11.94 -1.80 15.46
CA THR A 69 12.71 -2.03 16.66
C THR A 69 13.55 -0.78 17.02
N PRO A 70 13.99 -0.61 18.27
CA PRO A 70 14.90 0.47 18.64
C PRO A 70 16.16 0.58 17.77
N LEU A 71 16.65 -0.52 17.17
CA LEU A 71 17.73 -0.51 16.18
C LEU A 71 17.29 -0.21 14.73
N LYS A 72 16.08 0.36 14.53
CA LYS A 72 15.49 0.68 13.22
C LYS A 72 15.37 -0.52 12.27
N LYS A 73 15.15 -1.72 12.81
CA LYS A 73 14.84 -2.90 12.01
C LYS A 73 13.32 -3.08 11.96
N ALA A 74 12.80 -3.52 10.82
CA ALA A 74 11.39 -3.89 10.75
C ALA A 74 11.12 -5.17 11.57
N VAL A 75 9.89 -5.35 12.06
CA VAL A 75 9.50 -6.56 12.77
C VAL A 75 9.57 -7.78 11.83
N GLU A 76 10.23 -8.84 12.28
CA GLU A 76 10.41 -10.04 11.46
C GLU A 76 9.11 -10.85 11.35
N LEU A 77 8.61 -11.00 10.12
CA LEU A 77 7.36 -11.74 9.86
C LEU A 77 7.45 -13.23 10.21
N HIS A 78 8.63 -13.83 10.10
CA HIS A 78 8.79 -15.26 10.40
C HIS A 78 8.61 -15.53 11.89
N GLY A 79 9.34 -14.81 12.75
CA GLY A 79 9.18 -14.91 14.19
C GLY A 79 7.77 -14.53 14.66
N LEU A 80 7.14 -13.54 14.01
CA LEU A 80 5.75 -13.19 14.29
C LEU A 80 4.79 -14.36 13.98
N LYS A 81 4.96 -15.04 12.83
CA LYS A 81 4.15 -16.22 12.47
C LYS A 81 4.36 -17.37 13.44
N ASP A 82 5.57 -17.56 13.93
CA ASP A 82 5.89 -18.61 14.91
C ASP A 82 5.19 -18.33 16.24
N LEU A 83 5.26 -17.09 16.76
CA LEU A 83 4.55 -16.69 17.98
C LEU A 83 3.03 -16.80 17.84
N VAL A 84 2.47 -16.43 16.70
CA VAL A 84 1.04 -16.58 16.42
C VAL A 84 0.65 -18.06 16.37
N SER A 85 1.51 -18.92 15.81
CA SER A 85 1.28 -20.37 15.77
C SER A 85 1.31 -21.01 17.16
N VAL A 86 2.11 -20.47 18.08
CA VAL A 86 2.12 -20.85 19.51
C VAL A 86 0.82 -20.42 20.22
N GLY A 87 0.10 -19.44 19.67
CA GLY A 87 -1.20 -18.98 20.17
C GLY A 87 -1.18 -17.57 20.77
N PHE A 88 -0.08 -16.83 20.63
CA PHE A 88 -0.04 -15.42 21.03
C PHE A 88 -0.79 -14.54 20.04
N GLU A 89 -1.40 -13.46 20.53
CA GLU A 89 -2.08 -12.48 19.68
C GLU A 89 -1.08 -11.73 18.78
N LYS A 90 -1.44 -11.47 17.52
CA LYS A 90 -0.54 -10.87 16.51
C LYS A 90 0.02 -9.51 16.96
N VAL A 91 -0.80 -8.63 17.53
CA VAL A 91 -0.38 -7.29 17.97
C VAL A 91 0.57 -7.39 19.17
N LEU A 92 0.23 -8.24 20.13
CA LEU A 92 1.03 -8.47 21.33
C LEU A 92 2.39 -9.10 20.99
N ALA A 93 2.41 -10.10 20.11
CA ALA A 93 3.61 -10.75 19.63
C ALA A 93 4.51 -9.77 18.86
N ALA A 94 3.93 -8.93 18.00
CA ALA A 94 4.67 -7.91 17.27
C ALA A 94 5.34 -6.90 18.21
N GLU A 95 4.62 -6.41 19.23
CA GLU A 95 5.16 -5.48 20.22
C GLU A 95 6.30 -6.12 21.04
N ALA A 96 6.14 -7.39 21.44
CA ALA A 96 7.18 -8.12 22.16
C ALA A 96 8.45 -8.33 21.31
N LEU A 97 8.30 -8.64 20.02
CA LEU A 97 9.43 -8.71 19.08
C LEU A 97 10.08 -7.34 18.89
N ARG A 98 9.28 -6.28 18.83
CA ARG A 98 9.79 -4.91 18.66
C ARG A 98 10.66 -4.49 19.83
N ARG A 99 10.25 -4.81 21.06
CA ARG A 99 11.00 -4.52 22.29
C ARG A 99 12.29 -5.33 22.43
N ASN A 100 12.30 -6.54 21.87
CA ASN A 100 13.42 -7.47 21.96
C ASN A 100 14.26 -7.56 20.68
N GLU A 101 14.22 -6.56 19.79
CA GLU A 101 15.07 -6.51 18.59
C GLU A 101 14.92 -7.73 17.65
N ASN A 102 13.69 -8.25 17.52
CA ASN A 102 13.36 -9.50 16.82
C ASN A 102 13.95 -10.78 17.44
N ASP A 103 14.39 -10.75 18.71
CA ASP A 103 14.70 -11.98 19.43
C ASP A 103 13.42 -12.70 19.86
N ILE A 104 13.16 -13.85 19.23
CA ILE A 104 11.97 -14.69 19.49
C ILE A 104 12.01 -15.24 20.92
N GLU A 105 13.18 -15.66 21.41
CA GLU A 105 13.30 -16.27 22.74
C GLU A 105 13.04 -15.24 23.84
N GLY A 106 13.64 -14.04 23.71
CA GLY A 106 13.36 -12.88 24.55
C GLY A 106 11.89 -12.49 24.53
N ALA A 107 11.27 -12.43 23.34
CA ALA A 107 9.86 -12.11 23.20
C ALA A 107 8.96 -13.15 23.91
N ILE A 108 9.23 -14.46 23.77
CA ILE A 108 8.48 -15.51 24.47
C ILE A 108 8.57 -15.32 25.99
N LYS A 109 9.77 -15.02 26.51
CA LYS A 109 9.97 -14.80 27.94
C LYS A 109 9.12 -13.64 28.46
N ASP A 110 9.08 -12.54 27.73
CA ASP A 110 8.29 -11.36 28.09
C ASP A 110 6.77 -11.59 27.95
N LEU A 111 6.35 -12.36 26.96
CA LEU A 111 4.95 -12.74 26.76
C LEU A 111 4.44 -13.72 27.82
N THR A 112 5.32 -14.62 28.27
CA THR A 112 5.00 -15.64 29.26
C THR A 112 4.97 -15.07 30.69
N ASN A 113 5.73 -14.00 30.96
CA ASN A 113 5.71 -13.32 32.23
C ASN A 113 4.50 -12.36 32.33
N SER A 114 3.67 -12.55 33.37
CA SER A 114 2.44 -11.79 33.57
C SER A 114 2.63 -10.29 33.80
N GLU A 115 3.76 -9.88 34.37
CA GLU A 115 4.02 -8.46 34.64
C GLU A 115 4.43 -7.72 33.37
N THR A 116 5.40 -8.27 32.64
CA THR A 116 5.85 -7.73 31.35
C THR A 116 4.73 -7.73 30.32
N ASN A 117 3.94 -8.81 30.24
CA ASN A 117 2.79 -8.89 29.33
C ASN A 117 1.76 -7.78 29.61
N ARG A 118 1.43 -7.50 30.88
CA ARG A 118 0.55 -6.38 31.24
C ARG A 118 1.13 -5.03 30.82
N ILE A 119 2.44 -4.82 31.00
CA ILE A 119 3.09 -3.58 30.58
C ILE A 119 3.05 -3.42 29.05
N ILE A 120 3.22 -4.52 28.30
CA ILE A 120 3.11 -4.54 26.83
C ILE A 120 1.67 -4.16 26.43
N GLN A 121 0.66 -4.78 27.03
CA GLN A 121 -0.74 -4.50 26.75
C GLN A 121 -1.12 -3.03 27.03
N LEU A 122 -0.68 -2.49 28.17
CA LEU A 122 -0.95 -1.09 28.52
C LEU A 122 -0.31 -0.11 27.51
N ASP A 123 0.88 -0.41 27.01
CA ASP A 123 1.54 0.40 26.00
C ASP A 123 0.78 0.35 24.67
N ILE A 124 0.37 -0.84 24.22
CA ILE A 124 -0.47 -1.02 23.02
C ILE A 124 -1.77 -0.20 23.15
N ASP A 125 -2.49 -0.36 24.25
CA ASP A 125 -3.76 0.36 24.48
C ASP A 125 -3.55 1.88 24.50
N SER A 126 -2.47 2.35 25.14
CA SER A 126 -2.16 3.78 25.19
C SER A 126 -1.85 4.34 23.80
N ARG A 127 -1.13 3.60 22.96
CA ARG A 127 -0.79 4.00 21.58
C ARG A 127 -1.99 3.97 20.67
N GLU A 128 -2.82 2.95 20.76
CA GLU A 128 -4.07 2.86 20.00
C GLU A 128 -4.99 4.03 20.33
N LYS A 129 -5.07 4.42 21.61
CA LYS A 129 -5.75 5.64 22.03
C LYS A 129 -5.13 6.89 21.41
N ARG A 130 -3.79 7.07 21.50
CA ARG A 130 -3.11 8.23 20.89
C ARG A 130 -3.38 8.32 19.38
N LYS A 131 -3.26 7.21 18.63
CA LYS A 131 -3.53 7.16 17.19
C LYS A 131 -4.98 7.53 16.87
N ARG A 132 -5.96 6.99 17.62
CA ARG A 132 -7.38 7.37 17.45
C ARG A 132 -7.62 8.85 17.70
N SER A 133 -6.96 9.42 18.73
CA SER A 133 -7.03 10.85 19.03
C SER A 133 -6.43 11.71 17.91
N GLN A 134 -5.27 11.33 17.39
CA GLN A 134 -4.61 12.02 16.27
C GLN A 134 -5.44 11.98 14.99
N VAL A 135 -6.01 10.82 14.64
CA VAL A 135 -6.90 10.69 13.47
C VAL A 135 -8.15 11.54 13.64
N ALA A 136 -8.76 11.53 14.82
CA ALA A 136 -9.89 12.39 15.13
C ALA A 136 -9.52 13.88 15.01
N HIS A 137 -8.35 14.28 15.52
CA HIS A 137 -7.84 15.64 15.39
C HIS A 137 -7.61 16.02 13.93
N ALA A 138 -6.97 15.16 13.13
CA ALA A 138 -6.74 15.42 11.71
C ALA A 138 -8.06 15.60 10.93
N ALA A 139 -9.05 14.74 11.18
CA ALA A 139 -10.38 14.86 10.57
C ALA A 139 -11.09 16.15 10.99
N LEU A 140 -10.96 16.56 12.26
CA LEU A 140 -11.48 17.84 12.73
C LEU A 140 -10.83 19.02 12.01
N GLU A 141 -9.50 19.01 11.86
CA GLU A 141 -8.77 20.07 11.14
C GLU A 141 -9.15 20.12 9.66
N GLU A 142 -9.36 18.97 9.01
CA GLU A 142 -9.86 18.92 7.63
C GLU A 142 -11.23 19.61 7.52
N ILE A 143 -12.16 19.29 8.43
CA ILE A 143 -13.49 19.90 8.45
C ILE A 143 -13.42 21.42 8.72
N VAL A 144 -12.56 21.85 9.63
CA VAL A 144 -12.33 23.28 9.91
C VAL A 144 -11.72 23.98 8.69
N SER A 145 -10.81 23.32 7.96
CA SER A 145 -10.20 23.85 6.74
C SER A 145 -11.20 24.03 5.60
N MET A 146 -12.28 23.22 5.57
CA MET A 146 -13.42 23.40 4.67
C MET A 146 -14.32 24.59 5.03
N GLY A 147 -14.00 25.35 6.09
CA GLY A 147 -14.71 26.57 6.48
C GLY A 147 -15.80 26.39 7.53
N LEU A 148 -15.89 25.20 8.16
CA LEU A 148 -16.82 24.94 9.24
C LEU A 148 -16.24 25.43 10.58
N GLU A 149 -17.09 26.07 11.38
CA GLU A 149 -16.70 26.61 12.68
C GLU A 149 -16.35 25.49 13.67
N ARG A 150 -15.13 25.51 14.23
CA ARG A 150 -14.61 24.50 15.17
C ARG A 150 -15.58 24.19 16.31
N SER A 151 -16.24 25.21 16.86
CA SER A 151 -17.23 25.08 17.93
C SER A 151 -18.41 24.19 17.54
N ARG A 152 -19.00 24.41 16.35
CA ARG A 152 -20.13 23.63 15.85
C ARG A 152 -19.73 22.20 15.51
N VAL A 153 -18.53 22.01 14.96
CA VAL A 153 -18.02 20.67 14.63
C VAL A 153 -17.80 19.86 15.90
N LEU A 154 -17.19 20.46 16.94
CA LEU A 154 -17.00 19.79 18.23
C LEU A 154 -18.34 19.47 18.91
N GLU A 155 -19.32 20.37 18.87
CA GLU A 155 -20.68 20.09 19.38
C GLU A 155 -21.38 18.98 18.60
N ALA A 156 -21.29 18.99 17.27
CA ALA A 156 -21.87 17.95 16.42
C ALA A 156 -21.21 16.59 16.68
N VAL A 157 -19.89 16.53 16.83
CA VAL A 157 -19.15 15.31 17.14
C VAL A 157 -19.48 14.81 18.56
N ARG A 158 -19.61 15.71 19.53
CA ARG A 158 -20.10 15.40 20.89
C ARG A 158 -21.54 14.84 20.86
N ALA A 159 -22.38 15.38 19.99
CA ALA A 159 -23.78 14.96 19.86
C ALA A 159 -23.97 13.67 19.03
N SER A 160 -23.06 13.38 18.09
CA SER A 160 -23.16 12.23 17.18
C SER A 160 -22.50 10.96 17.71
N SER A 161 -21.64 11.05 18.72
CA SER A 161 -20.74 9.96 19.12
C SER A 161 -21.03 9.47 20.54
N ASN A 162 -20.97 8.14 20.74
CA ASN A 162 -20.79 7.55 22.06
C ASN A 162 -19.49 8.10 22.68
N LEU A 163 -19.60 8.60 23.91
CA LEU A 163 -18.75 9.60 24.59
C LEU A 163 -17.27 9.27 24.88
N ASP A 164 -16.68 8.27 24.23
CA ASP A 164 -15.32 7.81 24.58
C ASP A 164 -14.20 8.49 23.77
N SER A 165 -14.49 9.02 22.58
CA SER A 165 -13.49 9.65 21.71
C SER A 165 -13.06 11.06 22.14
N LEU A 166 -13.85 11.73 23.00
CA LEU A 166 -13.56 13.08 23.49
C LEU A 166 -12.95 13.13 24.89
N ASN A 167 -13.21 12.15 25.77
CA ASN A 167 -12.49 12.02 27.05
C ASN A 167 -10.99 11.77 26.82
N LEU A 168 -10.63 11.36 25.60
CA LEU A 168 -9.26 11.13 25.13
C LEU A 168 -8.44 12.41 24.88
N PHE A 169 -9.08 13.59 24.91
CA PHE A 169 -8.38 14.88 24.83
C PHE A 169 -7.97 15.45 26.20
N ASP A 170 -8.54 14.94 27.30
CA ASP A 170 -8.35 15.50 28.65
C ASP A 170 -7.44 14.66 29.57
N GLU A 171 -7.15 13.40 29.23
CA GLU A 171 -6.15 12.62 29.98
C GLU A 171 -4.74 12.99 29.48
N GLU A 172 -3.92 13.60 30.35
CA GLU A 172 -2.46 13.62 30.18
C GLU A 172 -1.97 12.18 30.11
N VAL A 173 -1.86 11.65 28.89
CA VAL A 173 -1.30 10.33 28.64
C VAL A 173 0.17 10.39 29.09
N PRO A 174 0.62 9.50 29.98
CA PRO A 174 2.01 9.50 30.45
C PRO A 174 2.97 9.53 29.26
N LEU A 175 3.99 10.39 29.34
CA LEU A 175 5.09 10.51 28.38
C LEU A 175 5.87 9.19 28.30
N ILE A 176 5.35 8.22 27.56
CA ILE A 176 6.08 7.02 27.19
C ILE A 176 6.78 7.31 25.87
N ASN A 177 8.08 7.59 26.02
CA ASN A 177 9.18 7.53 25.06
C ASN A 177 8.88 8.09 23.64
N ASP A 178 8.96 9.42 23.50
CA ASP A 178 8.83 10.18 22.24
C ASP A 178 9.65 9.60 21.07
N ASN A 179 10.73 8.87 21.37
CA ASN A 179 11.57 8.22 20.36
C ASN A 179 10.83 7.11 19.59
N VAL A 180 9.89 6.38 20.21
CA VAL A 180 9.19 5.28 19.53
C VAL A 180 8.11 5.85 18.60
N ASP A 181 7.39 6.88 19.05
CA ASP A 181 6.42 7.59 18.22
C ASP A 181 7.10 8.29 17.03
N ALA A 182 8.35 8.78 17.20
CA ALA A 182 9.14 9.34 16.11
C ALA A 182 9.56 8.30 15.04
N LEU A 183 9.90 7.08 15.45
CA LEU A 183 10.21 5.97 14.53
C LEU A 183 8.97 5.54 13.75
N ASP A 184 7.82 5.46 14.43
CA ASP A 184 6.55 5.10 13.81
C ASP A 184 6.11 6.18 12.79
N LEU A 185 6.36 7.47 13.07
CA LEU A 185 6.12 8.56 12.12
C LEU A 185 7.06 8.52 10.90
N GLU A 186 8.36 8.29 11.10
CA GLU A 186 9.35 8.12 10.00
C GLU A 186 8.88 7.00 9.06
N MET A 187 8.44 5.88 9.64
CA MET A 187 7.91 4.75 8.91
C MET A 187 6.61 5.06 8.14
N GLU A 188 5.68 5.84 8.70
CA GLU A 188 4.50 6.28 7.97
C GLU A 188 4.87 7.11 6.74
N THR A 189 5.88 7.98 6.85
CA THR A 189 6.38 8.74 5.70
C THR A 189 7.03 7.86 4.64
N ASP A 190 7.75 6.81 5.06
CA ASP A 190 8.34 5.83 4.14
C ASP A 190 7.27 5.01 3.43
N ILE A 191 6.21 4.57 4.13
CA ILE A 191 5.07 3.87 3.51
C ILE A 191 4.38 4.77 2.47
N VAL A 192 4.12 6.03 2.83
CA VAL A 192 3.44 6.98 1.93
C VAL A 192 4.28 7.25 0.69
N SER A 193 5.59 7.47 0.85
CA SER A 193 6.48 7.67 -0.30
C SER A 193 6.49 6.43 -1.20
N PHE A 194 6.69 5.25 -0.63
CA PHE A 194 6.70 3.98 -1.35
C PHE A 194 5.39 3.68 -2.10
N LEU A 195 4.24 4.02 -1.52
CA LEU A 195 2.93 3.85 -2.17
C LEU A 195 2.66 4.91 -3.24
N SER A 196 3.18 6.13 -3.06
CA SER A 196 2.95 7.24 -3.98
C SER A 196 3.74 7.13 -5.29
N GLU A 197 4.86 6.40 -5.30
CA GLU A 197 5.77 6.37 -6.44
C GLU A 197 5.21 5.66 -7.69
N ASP A 198 4.22 4.76 -7.57
CA ASP A 198 3.87 3.87 -8.70
C ASP A 198 2.38 3.51 -8.84
N ALA A 199 1.49 4.05 -8.01
CA ALA A 199 0.06 3.66 -8.05
C ALA A 199 -0.67 4.06 -9.36
N LEU A 200 -0.15 5.06 -10.08
CA LEU A 200 -0.72 5.56 -11.34
C LEU A 200 -0.03 4.99 -12.59
N SER A 201 1.19 4.48 -12.49
CA SER A 201 1.91 3.88 -13.62
C SER A 201 1.38 2.46 -13.92
N ASP A 202 0.87 1.76 -12.90
CA ASP A 202 0.23 0.44 -13.03
C ASP A 202 -1.03 0.52 -13.92
N TYR A 203 -1.66 1.69 -14.00
CA TYR A 203 -2.71 2.03 -14.95
C TYR A 203 -2.16 2.79 -16.17
N ASP A 204 -1.19 2.21 -16.87
CA ASP A 204 -0.80 2.65 -18.21
C ASP A 204 -1.91 2.28 -19.22
N PHE A 205 -3.08 2.94 -19.07
CA PHE A 205 -4.19 2.85 -20.00
C PHE A 205 -3.84 3.70 -21.21
N ASP A 206 -3.51 3.02 -22.31
CA ASP A 206 -3.17 3.64 -23.58
C ASP A 206 -4.44 4.20 -24.23
N VAL A 207 -4.84 5.41 -23.83
CA VAL A 207 -6.09 6.09 -24.25
C VAL A 207 -6.04 6.56 -25.72
N THR A 208 -5.01 6.18 -26.48
CA THR A 208 -4.77 6.73 -27.82
C THR A 208 -5.87 6.33 -28.80
N GLU A 209 -6.38 5.09 -28.73
CA GLU A 209 -7.49 4.64 -29.57
C GLU A 209 -8.80 5.37 -29.23
N GLU A 210 -9.09 5.59 -27.94
CA GLU A 210 -10.26 6.32 -27.50
C GLU A 210 -10.19 7.80 -27.87
N ILE A 211 -8.99 8.41 -27.81
CA ILE A 211 -8.77 9.78 -28.26
C ILE A 211 -8.97 9.91 -29.78
N GLU A 212 -8.53 8.93 -30.57
CA GLU A 212 -8.77 8.90 -32.01
C GLU A 212 -10.25 8.74 -32.34
N ALA A 213 -10.97 7.85 -31.64
CA ALA A 213 -12.41 7.68 -31.80
C ALA A 213 -13.20 8.95 -31.45
N ILE A 214 -12.80 9.66 -30.39
CA ILE A 214 -13.41 10.95 -30.01
C ILE A 214 -13.16 12.02 -31.08
N LYS A 215 -11.95 12.09 -31.64
CA LYS A 215 -11.61 13.04 -32.72
C LYS A 215 -12.44 12.77 -33.98
N GLU A 216 -12.62 11.50 -34.35
CA GLU A 216 -13.44 11.12 -35.51
C GLU A 216 -14.92 11.50 -35.29
N TYR A 217 -15.46 11.22 -34.11
CA TYR A 217 -16.83 11.58 -33.75
C TYR A 217 -17.06 13.11 -33.76
N LEU A 218 -16.13 13.89 -33.21
CA LEU A 218 -16.17 15.35 -33.27
C LEU A 218 -16.08 15.87 -34.71
N GLY A 219 -15.27 15.24 -35.57
CA GLY A 219 -15.21 15.56 -37.00
C GLY A 219 -16.55 15.32 -37.71
N LEU A 220 -17.22 14.21 -37.41
CA LEU A 220 -18.56 13.89 -37.94
C LEU A 220 -19.62 14.90 -37.48
N LEU A 221 -19.59 15.31 -36.22
CA LEU A 221 -20.52 16.33 -35.70
C LEU A 221 -20.26 17.71 -36.32
N ALA A 222 -19.00 18.10 -36.51
CA ALA A 222 -18.64 19.34 -37.18
C ALA A 222 -19.05 19.35 -38.67
N PHE A 223 -19.08 18.18 -39.31
CA PHE A 223 -19.59 18.01 -40.67
C PHE A 223 -21.12 18.08 -40.75
N LYS A 224 -21.84 17.58 -39.73
CA LYS A 224 -23.31 17.55 -39.69
C LYS A 224 -23.97 18.89 -39.32
N GLY A 225 -23.18 19.89 -38.94
CA GLY A 225 -23.62 21.25 -38.60
C GLY A 225 -23.55 22.27 -39.74
N LYS A 226 -23.40 21.83 -41.00
CA LYS A 226 -23.49 22.66 -42.21
C LYS A 226 -24.67 22.25 -43.08
#